data_AF-F6ZAH0-F1
#
_entry.id   AF-F6ZAH0-F1
#
_cell.length_a   1.000
_cell.length_b   1.000
_cell.length_c   1.000
_cell.angle_alpha   90.00
_cell.angle_beta   90.00
_cell.angle_gamma   90.00
#
_symmetry.space_group_name_H-M   'P 1'
#
loop_
_entity.id
_entity.type
_entity.pdbx_description
1 polymer ?
#
loop_
_entity_poly.entity_id
_entity_poly.type
_entity_poly.pdbx_seq_one_letter_code
_entity_poly.pdbx_strand_id
1 'polypeptide(L)'
;MEELQVERMAEVFRCFICMSKVRDARLCPHCSKLCCYLCIRRWILEQRKQCPHCRASLQLSDLVNCRWAEELTQQIDTLRGPVRPQGAVGGSPQTQQEEKKDMCETHHEKLTVFCWTCQLCICHQCALWAGTHGGHTFKPLTEVYAQHVAQISEEESAIRRRLMELISLVQDVERNVESVRSAKDERVREIRNAVEMMIARLDGQLKNKLITLMGQKNQLTQETEMLESVLKEVQHQMSSSTKSDMIARSSEMLQMFTAIHKKPMASFVTASVPPDFTSELVPTYDLETFTLTRFSQLQQSADPVYSKPLNVTGLSWRLKIYPDGNGVVRGQYLSVFLELTSGLNEASKYEYRIEMVHLASGDPTKNIVREFASEFDIGECW
;
A
#
# COMPACT_ATOMS: atom_id res chain seq x y z
N MET A 1 19.97 0.02 47.44
CA MET A 1 19.92 -0.67 46.13
C MET A 1 18.52 -0.57 45.52
N GLU A 2 17.46 -0.68 46.33
CA GLU A 2 16.04 -0.55 45.92
C GLU A 2 15.64 0.88 45.50
N GLU A 3 16.09 1.93 46.20
CA GLU A 3 15.79 3.34 45.81
C GLU A 3 16.29 3.68 44.39
N LEU A 4 17.49 3.22 44.03
CA LEU A 4 18.08 3.37 42.69
C LEU A 4 17.33 2.58 41.59
N GLN A 5 16.55 1.56 41.96
CA GLN A 5 15.67 0.84 41.02
C GLN A 5 14.35 1.61 40.85
N VAL A 6 13.79 2.14 41.93
CA VAL A 6 12.56 2.96 41.91
C VAL A 6 12.78 4.28 41.17
N GLU A 7 13.97 4.87 41.23
CA GLU A 7 14.35 6.02 40.39
C GLU A 7 14.36 5.69 38.91
N ARG A 8 15.07 4.63 38.51
CA ARG A 8 15.13 4.16 37.12
C ARG A 8 13.77 3.76 36.57
N MET A 9 12.89 3.19 37.39
CA MET A 9 11.53 2.84 36.96
C MET A 9 10.68 4.07 36.66
N ALA A 10 10.74 5.15 37.46
CA ALA A 10 9.94 6.33 37.15
C ALA A 10 10.49 7.19 36.01
N GLU A 11 11.77 7.04 35.64
CA GLU A 11 12.31 7.66 34.43
C GLU A 11 11.60 7.17 33.17
N VAL A 12 11.15 5.91 33.17
CA VAL A 12 10.36 5.33 32.07
C VAL A 12 9.02 6.04 31.89
N PHE A 13 8.48 6.64 32.95
CA PHE A 13 7.18 7.33 32.98
C PHE A 13 7.28 8.85 32.82
N ARG A 14 8.45 9.37 32.41
CA ARG A 14 8.61 10.77 32.05
C ARG A 14 8.25 11.01 30.59
N CYS A 15 7.56 12.13 30.35
CA CYS A 15 7.30 12.60 29.00
C CYS A 15 8.63 12.96 28.32
N PHE A 16 8.93 12.37 27.16
CA PHE A 16 10.17 12.68 26.43
C PHE A 16 10.23 14.10 25.82
N ILE A 17 9.17 14.90 25.93
CA ILE A 17 9.10 16.28 25.43
C ILE A 17 9.34 17.27 26.58
N CYS A 18 8.53 17.21 27.64
CA CYS A 18 8.64 18.14 28.78
C CYS A 18 9.50 17.61 29.93
N MET A 19 10.02 16.38 29.81
CA MET A 19 10.85 15.68 30.81
C MET A 19 10.22 15.56 32.21
N SER A 20 8.90 15.81 32.30
CA SER A 20 8.13 15.76 33.54
C SER A 20 7.27 14.50 33.62
N LYS A 21 6.66 14.24 34.77
CA LYS A 21 5.64 13.19 34.93
C LYS A 21 4.57 13.31 33.84
N VAL A 22 4.28 12.19 33.17
CA VAL A 22 3.29 12.15 32.09
C VAL A 22 1.89 12.47 32.63
N ARG A 23 1.10 13.21 31.85
CA ARG A 23 -0.32 13.53 32.11
C ARG A 23 -1.12 13.28 30.84
N ASP A 24 -2.25 12.58 30.91
CA ASP A 24 -2.95 12.04 29.72
C ASP A 24 -1.95 11.30 28.82
N ALA A 25 -1.49 10.16 29.32
CA ALA A 25 -0.37 9.41 28.78
C ALA A 25 -0.63 8.90 27.37
N ARG A 26 0.24 9.26 26.42
CA ARG A 26 0.23 8.78 25.04
C ARG A 26 1.52 8.07 24.69
N LEU A 27 1.40 6.96 23.98
CA LEU A 27 2.52 6.16 23.51
C LEU A 27 2.63 6.23 21.98
N CYS A 28 3.85 6.47 21.50
CA CYS A 28 4.16 6.43 20.07
C CYS A 28 4.21 4.97 19.58
N PRO A 29 3.44 4.58 18.54
CA PRO A 29 3.41 3.19 18.06
C PRO A 29 4.73 2.74 17.41
N HIS A 30 5.60 3.68 17.02
CA HIS A 30 6.86 3.36 16.34
C HIS A 30 8.07 3.20 17.27
N CYS A 31 8.06 3.85 18.44
CA CYS A 31 9.22 3.84 19.35
C CYS A 31 8.88 3.57 20.82
N SER A 32 7.59 3.37 21.12
CA SER A 32 7.08 3.01 22.45
C SER A 32 7.39 4.02 23.56
N LYS A 33 7.81 5.24 23.21
CA LYS A 33 8.08 6.31 24.19
C LYS A 33 6.80 7.01 24.62
N LEU A 34 6.72 7.33 25.91
CA LEU A 34 5.59 7.99 26.55
C LEU A 34 5.69 9.52 26.50
N CYS A 35 4.58 10.17 26.21
CA CYS A 35 4.45 11.63 26.22
C CYS A 35 3.08 12.09 26.71
N CYS A 36 2.98 13.34 27.16
CA CYS A 36 1.69 13.94 27.47
C CYS A 36 0.94 14.24 26.18
N TYR A 37 -0.38 14.01 26.16
CA TYR A 37 -1.22 14.34 25.01
C TYR A 37 -1.07 15.80 24.55
N LEU A 38 -1.09 16.75 25.48
CA LEU A 38 -0.92 18.17 25.13
C LEU A 38 0.44 18.50 24.54
N CYS A 39 1.52 17.85 25.02
CA CYS A 39 2.87 18.07 24.51
C CYS A 39 3.00 17.58 23.06
N ILE A 40 2.53 16.36 22.78
CA ILE A 40 2.64 15.78 21.44
C ILE A 40 1.65 16.42 20.45
N ARG A 41 0.45 16.82 20.91
CA ARG A 41 -0.51 17.59 20.11
C ARG A 41 0.09 18.92 19.66
N ARG A 42 0.72 19.66 20.57
CA ARG A 42 1.39 20.91 20.25
C ARG A 42 2.50 20.70 19.21
N TRP A 43 3.32 19.67 19.39
CA TRP A 43 4.39 19.34 18.44
C TRP A 43 3.86 19.00 17.03
N ILE A 44 2.87 18.12 16.93
CA ILE A 44 2.33 17.68 15.63
C ILE A 44 1.66 18.84 14.88
N LEU A 45 0.98 19.73 15.60
CA LEU A 45 0.28 20.88 15.01
C LEU A 45 1.19 22.06 14.69
N GLU A 46 2.19 22.35 15.53
CA GLU A 46 2.99 23.58 15.42
C GLU A 46 4.38 23.36 14.80
N GLN A 47 4.89 22.13 14.76
CA GLN A 47 6.25 21.85 14.27
C GLN A 47 6.23 20.97 13.03
N ARG A 48 6.01 19.65 13.21
CA ARG A 48 6.03 18.66 12.11
C ARG A 48 5.18 17.45 12.47
N LYS A 49 4.59 16.83 11.43
CA LYS A 49 3.83 15.57 11.50
C LYS A 49 4.74 14.33 11.68
N GLN A 50 5.65 14.39 12.65
CA GLN A 50 6.63 13.35 12.95
C GLN A 50 6.84 13.22 14.46
N CYS A 51 7.18 12.02 14.93
CA CYS A 51 7.55 11.80 16.32
C CYS A 51 8.86 12.56 16.67
N PRO A 52 8.91 13.36 17.74
CA PRO A 52 10.13 14.07 18.14
C PRO A 52 11.29 13.12 18.53
N HIS A 53 10.97 11.89 18.95
CA HIS A 53 11.96 10.91 19.38
C HIS A 53 12.54 10.10 18.21
N CYS A 54 11.69 9.40 17.44
CA CYS A 54 12.15 8.50 16.38
C CYS A 54 12.05 9.07 14.96
N ARG A 55 11.48 10.27 14.80
CA ARG A 55 11.30 10.97 13.50
C ARG A 55 10.39 10.27 12.50
N ALA A 56 9.77 9.14 12.87
CA ALA A 56 8.74 8.48 12.07
C ALA A 56 7.54 9.42 11.85
N SER A 57 6.91 9.32 10.67
CA SER A 57 5.67 10.02 10.36
C SER A 57 4.60 9.67 11.40
N LEU A 58 3.90 10.66 11.94
CA LEU A 58 2.97 10.46 13.04
C LEU A 58 1.82 11.47 13.00
N GLN A 59 0.58 11.00 13.04
CA GLN A 59 -0.63 11.80 13.28
C GLN A 59 -1.13 11.64 14.72
N LEU A 60 -1.98 12.58 15.16
CA LEU A 60 -2.61 12.55 16.49
C LEU A 60 -3.48 11.32 16.71
N SER A 61 -4.13 10.82 15.65
CA SER A 61 -4.96 9.60 15.66
C SER A 61 -4.16 8.32 15.92
N ASP A 62 -2.85 8.33 15.65
CA ASP A 62 -2.01 7.13 15.69
C ASP A 62 -1.49 6.85 17.11
N LEU A 63 -1.70 7.77 18.06
CA LEU A 63 -1.22 7.68 19.43
C LEU A 63 -2.07 6.73 20.27
N VAL A 64 -1.41 5.80 20.94
CA VAL A 64 -2.06 4.87 21.88
C VAL A 64 -2.33 5.60 23.20
N ASN A 65 -3.57 5.55 23.70
CA ASN A 65 -3.95 6.07 25.01
C ASN A 65 -3.59 5.07 26.12
N CYS A 66 -2.62 5.41 26.97
CA CYS A 66 -2.18 4.56 28.07
C CYS A 66 -2.94 4.89 29.36
N ARG A 67 -4.21 4.46 29.44
CA ARG A 67 -5.08 4.69 30.62
C ARG A 67 -4.53 4.11 31.94
N TRP A 68 -3.69 3.08 31.84
CA TRP A 68 -3.04 2.43 32.98
C TRP A 68 -1.85 3.22 33.56
N ALA A 69 -1.29 4.17 32.81
CA ALA A 69 -0.06 4.85 33.21
C ALA A 69 -0.24 5.75 34.44
N GLU A 70 -1.43 6.32 34.65
CA GLU A 70 -1.70 7.20 35.79
C GLU A 70 -1.71 6.42 37.12
N GLU A 71 -2.39 5.26 37.14
CA GLU A 71 -2.45 4.34 38.29
C GLU A 71 -1.05 3.85 38.70
N LEU A 72 -0.25 3.37 37.73
CA LEU A 72 1.10 2.88 38.04
C LEU A 72 2.05 4.00 38.47
N THR A 73 1.92 5.21 37.91
CA THR A 73 2.75 6.33 38.37
C THR A 73 2.38 6.76 39.80
N GLN A 74 1.12 6.60 40.22
CA GLN A 74 0.68 6.85 41.59
C GLN A 74 1.22 5.81 42.58
N GLN A 75 1.27 4.53 42.18
CA GLN A 75 1.87 3.47 42.99
C GLN A 75 3.39 3.67 43.16
N ILE A 76 4.08 4.09 42.10
CA ILE A 76 5.51 4.43 42.15
C ILE A 76 5.76 5.63 43.08
N ASP A 77 4.87 6.65 43.08
CA ASP A 77 4.97 7.78 44.01
C ASP A 77 4.70 7.38 45.47
N THR A 78 3.85 6.38 45.70
CA THR A 78 3.57 5.82 47.03
C THR A 78 4.78 5.06 47.59
N LEU A 79 5.51 4.35 46.73
CA LEU A 79 6.79 3.71 47.06
C LEU A 79 7.91 4.71 47.33
N ARG A 80 7.72 6.00 47.00
CA ARG A 80 8.68 7.10 47.20
C ARG A 80 8.35 7.99 48.41
N GLY A 81 7.23 7.75 49.10
CA GLY A 81 6.82 8.53 50.27
C GLY A 81 7.70 8.27 51.49
N PRO A 82 7.93 9.26 52.37
CA PRO A 82 8.80 9.08 53.54
C PRO A 82 8.20 8.07 54.52
N VAL A 83 9.00 7.06 54.88
CA VAL A 83 8.71 6.10 55.94
C VAL A 83 8.50 6.87 57.26
N ARG A 84 7.27 6.94 57.76
CA ARG A 84 7.01 7.35 59.15
C ARG A 84 7.31 6.15 60.07
N PRO A 85 7.93 6.36 61.24
CA PRO A 85 8.26 5.27 62.14
C PRO A 85 6.99 4.64 62.69
N GLN A 86 6.92 3.32 62.64
CA GLN A 86 5.89 2.51 63.29
C GLN A 86 6.04 2.64 64.80
N GLY A 87 5.03 3.18 65.47
CA GLY A 87 5.01 3.32 66.91
C GLY A 87 3.81 4.11 67.43
N ALA A 88 2.59 3.60 67.24
CA ALA A 88 1.44 3.87 68.10
C ALA A 88 0.26 3.00 67.65
N VAL A 89 -0.21 2.13 68.55
CA VAL A 89 -1.54 1.53 68.47
C VAL A 89 -2.55 2.67 68.64
N GLY A 90 -3.33 2.97 67.61
CA GLY A 90 -4.34 4.02 67.65
C GLY A 90 -5.34 3.81 66.51
N GLY A 91 -6.61 3.65 66.87
CA GLY A 91 -7.72 3.40 65.95
C GLY A 91 -7.80 4.43 64.82
N SER A 92 -8.21 3.95 63.65
CA SER A 92 -8.48 4.76 62.46
C SER A 92 -9.50 5.87 62.76
N PRO A 93 -9.27 7.14 62.34
CA PRO A 93 -10.24 8.24 62.49
C PRO A 93 -11.54 8.08 61.68
N GLN A 94 -11.67 7.02 60.87
CA GLN A 94 -12.77 6.82 59.93
C GLN A 94 -14.05 6.30 60.61
N THR A 95 -13.95 5.46 61.63
CA THR A 95 -15.12 4.86 62.30
C THR A 95 -15.96 5.87 63.08
N GLN A 96 -15.35 6.88 63.69
CA GLN A 96 -16.09 7.94 64.42
C GLN A 96 -16.87 8.90 63.51
N GLN A 97 -16.55 8.93 62.21
CA GLN A 97 -17.18 9.84 61.25
C GLN A 97 -18.40 9.22 60.55
N GLU A 98 -18.46 7.89 60.49
CA GLU A 98 -19.62 7.13 59.99
C GLU A 98 -20.72 7.04 61.06
N GLU A 99 -20.37 6.85 62.33
CA GLU A 99 -21.35 6.81 63.43
C GLU A 99 -22.13 8.12 63.59
N LYS A 100 -21.53 9.28 63.26
CA LYS A 100 -22.24 10.58 63.30
C LYS A 100 -23.28 10.76 62.21
N LYS A 101 -23.17 10.05 61.07
CA LYS A 101 -24.12 10.15 59.94
C LYS A 101 -25.40 9.36 60.16
N ASP A 102 -25.40 8.42 61.10
CA ASP A 102 -26.55 7.56 61.43
C ASP A 102 -27.30 8.04 62.68
N MET A 103 -27.11 9.31 63.06
CA MET A 103 -27.73 9.93 64.22
C MET A 103 -28.71 11.02 63.77
N CYS A 104 -29.86 11.09 64.43
CA CYS A 104 -30.82 12.16 64.24
C CYS A 104 -30.24 13.49 64.73
N GLU A 105 -30.27 14.52 63.89
CA GLU A 105 -29.73 15.85 64.19
C GLU A 105 -30.44 16.54 65.37
N THR A 106 -31.72 16.26 65.58
CA THR A 106 -32.52 16.90 66.65
C THR A 106 -32.37 16.18 67.98
N HIS A 107 -32.47 14.85 67.99
CA HIS A 107 -32.53 14.05 69.21
C HIS A 107 -31.21 13.36 69.56
N HIS A 108 -30.23 13.39 68.65
CA HIS A 108 -28.93 12.72 68.82
C HIS A 108 -29.09 11.23 69.16
N GLU A 109 -30.11 10.60 68.57
CA GLU A 109 -30.43 9.17 68.68
C GLU A 109 -30.23 8.48 67.34
N LYS A 110 -29.94 7.17 67.36
CA LYS A 110 -29.77 6.38 66.13
C LYS A 110 -31.02 6.44 65.25
N LEU A 111 -30.80 6.55 63.94
CA LEU A 111 -31.87 6.41 62.96
C LEU A 111 -32.30 4.94 62.92
N THR A 112 -33.59 4.70 63.17
CA THR A 112 -34.12 3.33 63.29
C THR A 112 -35.45 3.15 62.57
N VAL A 113 -36.07 4.25 62.12
CA VAL A 113 -37.39 4.26 61.51
C VAL A 113 -37.31 4.99 60.17
N PHE A 114 -37.95 4.43 59.14
CA PHE A 114 -38.16 5.12 57.88
C PHE A 114 -39.59 5.66 57.82
N CYS A 115 -39.73 6.97 57.64
CA CYS A 115 -41.02 7.60 57.42
C CYS A 115 -41.39 7.49 55.94
N TRP A 116 -42.34 6.62 55.61
CA TRP A 116 -42.78 6.40 54.23
C TRP A 116 -43.44 7.64 53.62
N THR A 117 -44.16 8.42 54.42
CA THR A 117 -44.82 9.65 53.95
C THR A 117 -43.82 10.75 53.60
N CYS A 118 -42.74 10.88 54.38
CA CYS A 118 -41.73 11.93 54.17
C CYS A 118 -40.52 11.47 53.35
N GLN A 119 -40.36 10.16 53.11
CA GLN A 119 -39.19 9.57 52.47
C GLN A 119 -37.87 9.91 53.21
N LEU A 120 -37.90 9.84 54.55
CA LEU A 120 -36.78 10.21 55.41
C LEU A 120 -36.47 9.12 56.45
N CYS A 121 -35.19 8.92 56.73
CA CYS A 121 -34.72 8.14 57.88
C CYS A 121 -34.76 9.01 59.14
N ILE A 122 -35.42 8.53 60.19
CA ILE A 122 -35.63 9.24 61.46
C ILE A 122 -35.33 8.33 62.66
N CYS A 123 -35.12 8.91 63.84
CA CYS A 123 -35.01 8.13 65.09
C CYS A 123 -36.40 7.81 65.69
N HIS A 124 -36.44 6.89 66.65
CA HIS A 124 -37.66 6.51 67.35
C HIS A 124 -38.36 7.69 68.08
N GLN A 125 -37.61 8.69 68.57
CA GLN A 125 -38.19 9.87 69.22
C GLN A 125 -38.95 10.77 68.22
N CYS A 126 -38.44 10.94 66.99
CA CYS A 126 -39.13 11.64 65.91
C CYS A 126 -40.47 10.97 65.56
N ALA A 127 -40.54 9.64 65.60
CA ALA A 127 -41.74 8.89 65.26
C ALA A 127 -42.83 8.95 66.35
N LEU A 128 -42.44 9.05 67.63
CA LEU A 128 -43.35 8.92 68.77
C LEU A 128 -43.77 10.26 69.40
N TRP A 129 -42.88 11.25 69.49
CA TRP A 129 -43.07 12.40 70.42
C TRP A 129 -42.83 13.78 69.79
N ALA A 130 -42.19 13.87 68.63
CA ALA A 130 -41.76 15.17 68.08
C ALA A 130 -42.88 16.01 67.43
N GLY A 131 -44.11 15.49 67.31
CA GLY A 131 -45.26 16.18 66.69
C GLY A 131 -45.15 16.45 65.17
N THR A 132 -43.94 16.42 64.60
CA THR A 132 -43.65 16.73 63.18
C THR A 132 -44.00 15.62 62.19
N HIS A 133 -44.14 14.37 62.66
CA HIS A 133 -44.55 13.22 61.84
C HIS A 133 -45.88 12.59 62.30
N GLY A 134 -46.75 13.37 62.95
CA GLY A 134 -48.06 12.89 63.42
C GLY A 134 -48.94 12.38 62.28
N GLY A 135 -49.45 11.14 62.40
CA GLY A 135 -50.34 10.52 61.40
C GLY A 135 -49.64 9.97 60.15
N HIS A 136 -48.30 9.94 60.11
CA HIS A 136 -47.56 9.34 59.00
C HIS A 136 -47.43 7.82 59.09
N THR A 137 -47.11 7.21 57.96
CA THR A 137 -46.82 5.77 57.89
C THR A 137 -45.34 5.51 58.11
N PHE A 138 -45.02 4.60 59.03
CA PHE A 138 -43.65 4.26 59.40
C PHE A 138 -43.35 2.80 59.09
N LYS A 139 -42.10 2.52 58.69
CA LYS A 139 -41.55 1.17 58.58
C LYS A 139 -40.21 1.08 59.31
N PRO A 140 -39.81 -0.11 59.80
CA PRO A 140 -38.45 -0.31 60.31
C PRO A 140 -37.42 0.07 59.25
N LEU A 141 -36.40 0.86 59.61
CA LEU A 141 -35.37 1.30 58.68
C LEU A 141 -34.62 0.11 58.06
N THR A 142 -34.41 -0.96 58.84
CA THR A 142 -33.76 -2.20 58.40
C THR A 142 -34.52 -2.92 57.28
N GLU A 143 -35.85 -2.91 57.32
CA GLU A 143 -36.70 -3.53 56.29
C GLU A 143 -36.61 -2.75 54.97
N VAL A 144 -36.73 -1.42 55.03
CA VAL A 144 -36.64 -0.54 53.86
C VAL A 144 -35.22 -0.55 53.28
N TYR A 145 -34.20 -0.57 54.13
CA TYR A 145 -32.81 -0.74 53.71
C TYR A 145 -32.61 -2.06 52.96
N ALA A 146 -33.07 -3.19 53.50
CA ALA A 146 -32.96 -4.48 52.84
C ALA A 146 -33.67 -4.48 51.48
N GLN A 147 -34.86 -3.86 51.39
CA GLN A 147 -35.59 -3.70 50.14
C GLN A 147 -34.81 -2.85 49.11
N HIS A 148 -34.29 -1.69 49.50
CA HIS A 148 -33.53 -0.82 48.59
C HIS A 148 -32.21 -1.44 48.16
N VAL A 149 -31.50 -2.11 49.06
CA VAL A 149 -30.27 -2.84 48.74
C VAL A 149 -30.57 -3.96 47.74
N ALA A 150 -31.64 -4.73 47.94
CA ALA A 150 -32.02 -5.78 47.00
C ALA A 150 -32.30 -5.22 45.59
N GLN A 151 -33.06 -4.12 45.49
CA GLN A 151 -33.35 -3.44 44.22
C GLN A 151 -32.08 -2.91 43.55
N ILE A 152 -31.21 -2.23 44.30
CA ILE A 152 -29.95 -1.69 43.78
C ILE A 152 -29.03 -2.83 43.33
N SER A 153 -28.93 -3.93 44.08
CA SER A 153 -28.13 -5.09 43.71
C SER A 153 -28.65 -5.81 42.45
N GLU A 154 -29.96 -5.83 42.22
CA GLU A 154 -30.54 -6.38 40.99
C GLU A 154 -30.17 -5.52 39.77
N GLU A 155 -30.32 -4.19 39.87
CA GLU A 155 -29.91 -3.24 38.82
C GLU A 155 -28.40 -3.28 38.58
N GLU A 156 -27.59 -3.38 39.64
CA GLU A 156 -26.14 -3.54 39.54
C GLU A 156 -25.78 -4.82 38.76
N SER A 157 -26.46 -5.92 39.06
CA SER A 157 -26.27 -7.20 38.35
C SER A 157 -26.65 -7.08 36.86
N ALA A 158 -27.73 -6.36 36.53
CA ALA A 158 -28.13 -6.08 35.15
C ALA A 158 -27.08 -5.24 34.40
N ILE A 159 -26.56 -4.18 35.04
CA ILE A 159 -25.50 -3.34 34.47
C ILE A 159 -24.22 -4.16 34.26
N ARG A 160 -23.85 -5.02 35.21
CA ARG A 160 -22.68 -5.92 35.07
C ARG A 160 -22.82 -6.86 33.89
N ARG A 161 -24.01 -7.44 33.65
CA ARG A 161 -24.27 -8.27 32.45
C ARG A 161 -24.09 -7.47 31.17
N ARG A 162 -24.70 -6.29 31.09
CA ARG A 162 -24.57 -5.40 29.92
C ARG A 162 -23.12 -4.99 29.66
N LEU A 163 -22.33 -4.75 30.70
CA LEU A 163 -20.91 -4.45 30.56
C LEU A 163 -20.15 -5.62 29.92
N MET A 164 -20.40 -6.86 30.36
CA MET A 164 -19.78 -8.06 29.77
C MET A 164 -20.17 -8.24 28.30
N GLU A 165 -21.44 -8.02 27.96
CA GLU A 165 -21.92 -8.07 26.57
C GLU A 165 -21.21 -7.02 25.69
N LEU A 166 -21.09 -5.79 26.17
CA LEU A 166 -20.38 -4.74 25.43
C LEU A 166 -18.89 -5.06 25.24
N ILE A 167 -18.23 -5.63 26.26
CA ILE A 167 -16.84 -6.08 26.14
C ILE A 167 -16.72 -7.19 25.08
N SER A 168 -17.65 -8.16 25.07
CA SER A 168 -17.69 -9.22 24.05
C SER A 168 -17.87 -8.65 22.64
N LEU A 169 -18.83 -7.73 22.47
CA LEU A 169 -19.09 -7.09 21.17
C LEU A 169 -17.88 -6.29 20.66
N VAL A 170 -17.15 -5.61 21.56
CA VAL A 170 -15.90 -4.93 21.18
C VAL A 170 -14.86 -5.95 20.69
N GLN A 171 -14.69 -7.07 21.39
CA GLN A 171 -13.77 -8.13 20.97
C GLN A 171 -14.18 -8.75 19.63
N ASP A 172 -15.48 -8.90 19.35
CA ASP A 172 -15.99 -9.38 18.06
C ASP A 172 -15.64 -8.41 16.93
N VAL A 173 -15.80 -7.10 17.16
CA VAL A 173 -15.41 -6.07 16.18
C VAL A 173 -13.90 -6.08 15.95
N GLU A 174 -13.09 -6.20 17.00
CA GLU A 174 -11.63 -6.30 16.87
C GLU A 174 -11.21 -7.53 16.06
N ARG A 175 -11.82 -8.69 16.30
CA ARG A 175 -11.61 -9.91 15.49
C ARG A 175 -12.00 -9.70 14.03
N ASN A 176 -13.13 -9.02 13.78
CA ASN A 176 -13.59 -8.73 12.43
C ASN A 176 -12.61 -7.79 11.70
N VAL A 177 -12.12 -6.74 12.38
CA VAL A 177 -11.08 -5.85 11.82
C VAL A 177 -9.85 -6.63 11.40
N GLU A 178 -9.38 -7.56 12.22
CA GLU A 178 -8.21 -8.38 11.88
C GLU A 178 -8.50 -9.33 10.71
N SER A 179 -9.70 -9.92 10.66
CA SER A 179 -10.13 -10.77 9.54
C SER A 179 -10.15 -10.00 8.21
N VAL A 180 -10.69 -8.78 8.19
CA VAL A 180 -10.71 -7.93 6.99
C VAL A 180 -9.30 -7.55 6.54
N ARG A 181 -8.40 -7.23 7.49
CA ARG A 181 -7.00 -6.93 7.19
C ARG A 181 -6.29 -8.12 6.58
N SER A 182 -6.42 -9.29 7.19
CA SER A 182 -5.85 -10.55 6.71
C SER A 182 -6.35 -10.91 5.32
N ALA A 183 -7.66 -10.80 5.08
CA ALA A 183 -8.26 -11.06 3.77
C ALA A 183 -7.70 -10.14 2.68
N LYS A 184 -7.55 -8.84 2.96
CA LYS A 184 -6.95 -7.88 2.02
C LYS A 184 -5.47 -8.19 1.77
N ASP A 185 -4.71 -8.57 2.79
CA ASP A 185 -3.29 -8.91 2.64
C ASP A 185 -3.08 -10.23 1.86
N GLU A 186 -4.02 -11.19 1.96
CA GLU A 186 -4.04 -12.37 1.08
C GLU A 186 -4.16 -11.98 -0.39
N ARG A 187 -5.14 -11.12 -0.72
CA ARG A 187 -5.33 -10.64 -2.11
C ARG A 187 -4.12 -9.88 -2.64
N VAL A 188 -3.50 -9.05 -1.81
CA VAL A 188 -2.26 -8.35 -2.20
C VAL A 188 -1.14 -9.36 -2.49
N ARG A 189 -1.03 -10.44 -1.71
CA ARG A 189 -0.05 -11.49 -1.94
C ARG A 189 -0.32 -12.27 -3.23
N GLU A 190 -1.58 -12.63 -3.49
CA GLU A 190 -2.01 -13.25 -4.75
C GLU A 190 -1.58 -12.40 -5.95
N ILE A 191 -1.87 -11.09 -5.93
CA ILE A 191 -1.50 -10.15 -6.99
C ILE A 191 0.02 -10.08 -7.17
N ARG A 192 0.78 -9.97 -6.08
CA ARG A 192 2.26 -9.91 -6.14
C ARG A 192 2.84 -11.18 -6.77
N ASN A 193 2.38 -12.35 -6.32
CA ASN A 193 2.83 -13.62 -6.86
C ASN A 193 2.53 -13.73 -8.37
N ALA A 194 1.36 -13.27 -8.81
CA ALA A 194 1.01 -13.25 -10.23
C ALA A 194 1.96 -12.35 -11.05
N VAL A 195 2.24 -11.14 -10.58
CA VAL A 195 3.18 -10.20 -11.23
C VAL A 195 4.60 -10.76 -11.24
N GLU A 196 5.06 -11.36 -10.15
CA GLU A 196 6.40 -12.00 -10.08
C GLU A 196 6.55 -13.13 -11.10
N MET A 197 5.50 -13.95 -11.31
CA MET A 197 5.51 -14.98 -12.35
C MET A 197 5.56 -14.39 -13.77
N MET A 198 4.88 -13.26 -14.01
CA MET A 198 4.95 -12.55 -15.30
C MET A 198 6.36 -12.00 -15.55
N ILE A 199 7.00 -11.39 -14.53
CA ILE A 199 8.38 -10.90 -14.61
C ILE A 199 9.35 -12.05 -14.90
N ALA A 200 9.26 -13.16 -14.18
CA ALA A 200 10.12 -14.32 -14.39
C ALA A 200 10.04 -14.88 -15.82
N ARG A 201 8.88 -14.76 -16.46
CA ARG A 201 8.71 -15.14 -17.87
C ARG A 201 9.39 -14.16 -18.83
N LEU A 202 9.30 -12.85 -18.56
CA LEU A 202 10.04 -11.83 -19.33
C LEU A 202 11.56 -12.05 -19.24
N ASP A 203 12.06 -12.36 -18.03
CA ASP A 203 13.47 -12.73 -17.84
C ASP A 203 13.84 -13.99 -18.63
N GLY A 204 12.94 -14.99 -18.66
CA GLY A 204 13.09 -16.17 -19.48
C GLY A 204 13.17 -15.86 -20.99
N GLN A 205 12.31 -14.96 -21.48
CA GLN A 205 12.35 -14.50 -22.87
C GLN A 205 13.69 -13.81 -23.18
N LEU A 206 14.17 -12.92 -22.29
CA LEU A 206 15.44 -12.22 -22.45
C LEU A 206 16.60 -13.22 -22.53
N LYS A 207 16.66 -14.16 -21.59
CA LYS A 207 17.69 -15.20 -21.56
C LYS A 207 17.73 -16.00 -22.85
N ASN A 208 16.57 -16.43 -23.36
CA ASN A 208 16.49 -17.21 -24.60
C ASN A 208 16.95 -16.40 -25.83
N LYS A 209 16.54 -15.13 -25.93
CA LYS A 209 16.99 -14.22 -26.99
C LYS A 209 18.51 -14.02 -26.93
N LEU A 210 19.06 -13.76 -25.74
CA LEU A 210 20.51 -13.58 -25.54
C LEU A 210 21.32 -14.83 -25.87
N ILE A 211 20.85 -16.01 -25.47
CA ILE A 211 21.50 -17.29 -25.83
C ILE A 211 21.56 -17.44 -27.35
N THR A 212 20.46 -17.14 -28.05
CA THR A 212 20.39 -17.21 -29.51
C THR A 212 21.39 -16.24 -30.16
N LEU A 213 21.40 -14.98 -29.73
CA LEU A 213 22.30 -13.95 -30.25
C LEU A 213 23.78 -14.27 -29.94
N MET A 214 24.08 -14.77 -28.75
CA MET A 214 25.43 -15.21 -28.39
C MET A 214 25.88 -16.39 -29.26
N GLY A 215 24.98 -17.34 -29.56
CA GLY A 215 25.25 -18.44 -30.48
C GLY A 215 25.59 -17.94 -31.89
N GLN A 216 24.77 -17.03 -32.43
CA GLN A 216 25.00 -16.38 -33.73
C GLN A 216 26.35 -15.64 -33.75
N LYS A 217 26.64 -14.85 -32.71
CA LYS A 217 27.90 -14.12 -32.57
C LYS A 217 29.10 -15.08 -32.54
N ASN A 218 29.05 -16.13 -31.72
CA ASN A 218 30.16 -17.07 -31.58
C ASN A 218 30.47 -17.79 -32.90
N GLN A 219 29.44 -18.18 -33.66
CA GLN A 219 29.62 -18.79 -34.97
C GLN A 219 30.33 -17.85 -35.95
N LEU A 220 29.93 -16.57 -35.97
CA LEU A 220 30.56 -15.55 -36.83
C LEU A 220 31.99 -15.25 -36.39
N THR A 221 32.25 -15.14 -35.09
CA THR A 221 33.60 -14.94 -34.54
C THR A 221 34.52 -16.10 -34.92
N GLN A 222 34.07 -17.35 -34.74
CA GLN A 222 34.87 -18.53 -35.08
C GLN A 222 35.23 -18.58 -36.57
N GLU A 223 34.26 -18.28 -37.45
CA GLU A 223 34.53 -18.23 -38.89
C GLU A 223 35.52 -17.10 -39.25
N THR A 224 35.37 -15.94 -38.61
CA THR A 224 36.27 -14.79 -38.79
C THR A 224 37.71 -15.15 -38.39
N GLU A 225 37.90 -15.70 -37.19
CA GLU A 225 39.22 -16.11 -36.68
C GLU A 225 39.86 -17.19 -37.55
N MET A 226 39.07 -18.16 -38.05
CA MET A 226 39.55 -19.18 -38.98
C MET A 226 40.07 -18.56 -40.28
N LEU A 227 39.30 -17.64 -40.88
CA LEU A 227 39.68 -16.97 -42.12
C LEU A 227 40.90 -16.07 -41.93
N GLU A 228 40.98 -15.32 -40.83
CA GLU A 228 42.16 -14.52 -40.48
C GLU A 228 43.42 -15.39 -40.33
N SER A 229 43.31 -16.54 -39.67
CA SER A 229 44.42 -17.48 -39.52
C SER A 229 44.89 -18.03 -40.87
N VAL A 230 43.94 -18.44 -41.73
CA VAL A 230 44.27 -18.93 -43.09
C VAL A 230 44.94 -17.84 -43.92
N LEU A 231 44.42 -16.60 -43.90
CA LEU A 231 45.01 -15.49 -44.63
C LEU A 231 46.42 -15.18 -44.15
N LYS A 232 46.64 -15.16 -42.83
CA LYS A 232 47.96 -14.92 -42.25
C LYS A 232 48.98 -15.99 -42.65
N GLU A 233 48.59 -17.26 -42.63
CA GLU A 233 49.46 -18.36 -43.05
C GLU A 233 49.80 -18.28 -44.54
N VAL A 234 48.80 -18.03 -45.39
CA VAL A 234 49.02 -17.85 -46.84
C VAL A 234 49.96 -16.68 -47.13
N GLN A 235 49.74 -15.53 -46.48
CA GLN A 235 50.62 -14.36 -46.63
C GLN A 235 52.04 -14.65 -46.15
N HIS A 236 52.19 -15.41 -45.06
CA HIS A 236 53.49 -15.83 -44.56
C HIS A 236 54.19 -16.74 -45.59
N GLN A 237 53.54 -17.83 -46.02
CA GLN A 237 54.09 -18.74 -47.01
C GLN A 237 54.52 -17.97 -48.27
N MET A 238 53.67 -17.06 -48.77
CA MET A 238 53.96 -16.24 -49.97
C MET A 238 55.20 -15.36 -49.82
N SER A 239 55.52 -14.89 -48.61
CA SER A 239 56.63 -13.98 -48.35
C SER A 239 57.92 -14.68 -47.89
N SER A 240 57.82 -15.86 -47.25
CA SER A 240 58.96 -16.59 -46.68
C SER A 240 59.44 -17.79 -47.49
N SER A 241 58.63 -18.31 -48.42
CA SER A 241 58.98 -19.49 -49.22
C SER A 241 59.79 -19.15 -50.46
N THR A 242 60.62 -20.09 -50.91
CA THR A 242 61.27 -19.99 -52.22
C THR A 242 60.23 -20.12 -53.35
N LYS A 243 60.57 -19.61 -54.54
CA LYS A 243 59.67 -19.69 -55.70
C LYS A 243 59.31 -21.14 -56.08
N SER A 244 60.24 -22.09 -55.97
CA SER A 244 59.97 -23.50 -56.29
C SER A 244 59.04 -24.15 -55.27
N ASP A 245 59.26 -23.90 -53.98
CA ASP A 245 58.42 -24.47 -52.90
C ASP A 245 57.00 -23.92 -52.96
N MET A 246 56.87 -22.62 -53.29
CA MET A 246 55.57 -21.96 -53.49
C MET A 246 54.78 -22.60 -54.64
N ILE A 247 55.43 -22.86 -55.78
CA ILE A 247 54.80 -23.51 -56.92
C ILE A 247 54.39 -24.95 -56.56
N ALA A 248 55.25 -25.69 -55.85
CA ALA A 248 54.96 -27.06 -55.44
C ALA A 248 53.74 -27.16 -54.50
N ARG A 249 53.55 -26.19 -53.59
CA ARG A 249 52.43 -26.14 -52.64
C ARG A 249 51.18 -25.42 -53.17
N SER A 250 51.25 -24.78 -54.33
CA SER A 250 50.16 -23.94 -54.87
C SER A 250 48.85 -24.71 -55.08
N SER A 251 48.92 -25.98 -55.50
CA SER A 251 47.75 -26.83 -55.73
C SER A 251 46.98 -27.12 -54.44
N GLU A 252 47.70 -27.37 -53.33
CA GLU A 252 47.12 -27.61 -52.01
C GLU A 252 46.41 -26.37 -51.47
N MET A 253 47.03 -25.19 -51.58
CA MET A 253 46.42 -23.93 -51.16
C MET A 253 45.16 -23.58 -51.97
N LEU A 254 45.18 -23.79 -53.29
CA LEU A 254 44.01 -23.57 -54.15
C LEU A 254 42.85 -24.53 -53.81
N GLN A 255 43.15 -25.77 -53.42
CA GLN A 255 42.14 -26.72 -52.94
C GLN A 255 41.52 -26.25 -51.61
N MET A 256 42.33 -25.75 -50.68
CA MET A 256 41.85 -25.17 -49.42
C MET A 256 40.92 -23.96 -49.67
N PHE A 257 41.29 -23.03 -50.56
CA PHE A 257 40.42 -21.90 -50.92
C PHE A 257 39.10 -22.34 -51.53
N THR A 258 39.15 -23.33 -52.43
CA THR A 258 37.94 -23.91 -53.03
C THR A 258 37.03 -24.50 -51.96
N ALA A 259 37.59 -25.18 -50.95
CA ALA A 259 36.81 -25.72 -49.83
C ALA A 259 36.15 -24.62 -49.00
N ILE A 260 36.85 -23.52 -48.71
CA ILE A 260 36.29 -22.35 -48.01
C ILE A 260 35.16 -21.72 -48.83
N HIS A 261 35.38 -21.50 -50.14
CA HIS A 261 34.38 -20.90 -51.03
C HIS A 261 33.11 -21.75 -51.20
N LYS A 262 33.16 -23.07 -50.96
CA LYS A 262 31.96 -23.93 -50.96
C LYS A 262 30.97 -23.59 -49.85
N LYS A 263 31.38 -22.86 -48.81
CA LYS A 263 30.49 -22.39 -47.73
C LYS A 263 30.08 -20.94 -48.03
N PRO A 264 28.91 -20.70 -48.65
CA PRO A 264 28.51 -19.37 -49.07
C PRO A 264 28.23 -18.46 -47.87
N MET A 265 28.47 -17.15 -48.00
CA MET A 265 28.16 -16.16 -46.95
C MET A 265 26.69 -16.19 -46.50
N ALA A 266 25.78 -16.55 -47.39
CA ALA A 266 24.37 -16.76 -47.07
C ALA A 266 24.13 -17.81 -45.96
N SER A 267 25.05 -18.77 -45.76
CA SER A 267 24.94 -19.78 -44.70
C SER A 267 25.14 -19.24 -43.28
N PHE A 268 25.68 -18.02 -43.14
CA PHE A 268 25.87 -17.33 -41.87
C PHE A 268 24.80 -16.26 -41.61
N VAL A 269 23.95 -15.99 -42.62
CA VAL A 269 22.81 -15.09 -42.46
C VAL A 269 21.77 -15.83 -41.63
N THR A 270 21.64 -15.41 -40.37
CA THR A 270 20.65 -15.94 -39.45
C THR A 270 19.47 -14.97 -39.34
N ALA A 271 18.27 -15.50 -39.07
CA ALA A 271 17.10 -14.66 -38.86
C ALA A 271 17.35 -13.69 -37.69
N SER A 272 16.92 -12.43 -37.85
CA SER A 272 17.02 -11.46 -36.76
C SER A 272 16.15 -11.91 -35.59
N VAL A 273 16.66 -11.72 -34.38
CA VAL A 273 15.87 -11.97 -33.17
C VAL A 273 15.01 -10.73 -32.92
N PRO A 274 13.66 -10.84 -32.89
CA PRO A 274 12.80 -9.68 -32.66
C PRO A 274 13.12 -9.01 -31.32
N PRO A 275 13.14 -7.66 -31.25
CA PRO A 275 13.43 -6.96 -30.00
C PRO A 275 12.25 -7.00 -29.02
N ASP A 276 11.04 -7.24 -29.51
CA ASP A 276 9.82 -7.18 -28.72
C ASP A 276 9.69 -8.32 -27.72
N PHE A 277 9.08 -8.02 -26.58
CA PHE A 277 8.73 -8.96 -25.52
C PHE A 277 7.22 -9.12 -25.47
N THR A 278 6.76 -10.36 -25.28
CA THR A 278 5.34 -10.63 -25.10
C THR A 278 4.95 -10.28 -23.66
N SER A 279 4.09 -9.26 -23.52
CA SER A 279 3.39 -8.93 -22.27
C SER A 279 2.10 -9.72 -22.17
N GLU A 280 1.75 -10.15 -20.96
CA GLU A 280 0.48 -10.86 -20.70
C GLU A 280 -0.63 -9.92 -20.24
N LEU A 281 -0.25 -8.72 -19.78
CA LEU A 281 -1.18 -7.71 -19.30
C LEU A 281 -1.65 -6.81 -20.44
N VAL A 282 -0.75 -6.57 -21.39
CA VAL A 282 -1.00 -5.70 -22.53
C VAL A 282 -1.17 -6.60 -23.75
N PRO A 283 -2.38 -6.70 -24.34
CA PRO A 283 -2.58 -7.47 -25.55
C PRO A 283 -1.72 -6.89 -26.67
N THR A 284 -1.30 -7.75 -27.60
CA THR A 284 -0.65 -7.28 -28.83
C THR A 284 -1.63 -6.42 -29.62
N TYR A 285 -1.11 -5.41 -30.32
CA TYR A 285 -1.94 -4.65 -31.26
C TYR A 285 -2.57 -5.55 -32.31
N ASP A 286 -3.87 -5.40 -32.52
CA ASP A 286 -4.53 -5.85 -33.74
C ASP A 286 -4.08 -4.96 -34.90
N LEU A 287 -3.77 -5.57 -36.04
CA LEU A 287 -3.11 -4.91 -37.17
C LEU A 287 -3.94 -5.06 -38.43
N GLU A 288 -4.16 -3.94 -39.13
CA GLU A 288 -4.69 -3.91 -40.49
C GLU A 288 -3.80 -3.01 -41.35
N THR A 289 -3.48 -3.44 -42.58
CA THR A 289 -2.71 -2.63 -43.54
C THR A 289 -3.63 -2.04 -44.59
N PHE A 290 -3.63 -0.72 -44.75
CA PHE A 290 -4.37 -0.03 -45.80
C PHE A 290 -3.43 0.54 -46.86
N THR A 291 -3.66 0.17 -48.12
CA THR A 291 -2.89 0.70 -49.26
C THR A 291 -3.64 1.82 -49.97
N LEU A 292 -3.10 3.03 -49.91
CA LEU A 292 -3.56 4.16 -50.72
C LEU A 292 -3.09 4.01 -52.16
N THR A 293 -4.03 3.75 -53.07
CA THR A 293 -3.75 3.70 -54.51
C THR A 293 -4.05 5.03 -55.17
N ARG A 294 -3.33 5.37 -56.24
CA ARG A 294 -3.52 6.62 -57.01
C ARG A 294 -3.39 7.89 -56.15
N PHE A 295 -2.41 7.90 -55.24
CA PHE A 295 -2.17 8.99 -54.27
C PHE A 295 -2.20 10.39 -54.89
N SER A 296 -1.51 10.61 -56.01
CA SER A 296 -1.46 11.93 -56.66
C SER A 296 -2.83 12.45 -57.13
N GLN A 297 -3.75 11.57 -57.51
CA GLN A 297 -5.12 11.96 -57.86
C GLN A 297 -5.91 12.32 -56.60
N LEU A 298 -5.76 11.52 -55.54
CA LEU A 298 -6.44 11.75 -54.27
C LEU A 298 -5.98 13.06 -53.61
N GLN A 299 -4.70 13.41 -53.73
CA GLN A 299 -4.15 14.68 -53.27
C GLN A 299 -4.84 15.88 -53.92
N GLN A 300 -5.15 15.81 -55.22
CA GLN A 300 -5.83 16.89 -55.93
C GLN A 300 -7.31 17.05 -55.53
N SER A 301 -7.96 15.96 -55.11
CA SER A 301 -9.38 15.98 -54.73
C SER A 301 -9.65 16.69 -53.40
N ALA A 302 -8.65 16.78 -52.52
CA ALA A 302 -8.73 17.32 -51.16
C ALA A 302 -9.76 16.65 -50.20
N ASP A 303 -10.45 15.59 -50.65
CA ASP A 303 -11.41 14.83 -49.84
C ASP A 303 -10.71 13.81 -48.92
N PRO A 304 -11.28 13.52 -47.73
CA PRO A 304 -10.78 12.46 -46.87
C PRO A 304 -11.02 11.08 -47.48
N VAL A 305 -10.01 10.22 -47.37
CA VAL A 305 -10.06 8.81 -47.75
C VAL A 305 -10.19 7.96 -46.50
N TYR A 306 -11.14 7.02 -46.52
CA TYR A 306 -11.39 6.12 -45.40
C TYR A 306 -10.90 4.71 -45.72
N SER A 307 -10.26 4.05 -44.75
CA SER A 307 -9.97 2.62 -44.88
C SER A 307 -11.23 1.78 -44.70
N LYS A 308 -11.12 0.49 -44.99
CA LYS A 308 -12.10 -0.49 -44.51
C LYS A 308 -12.07 -0.53 -42.97
N PRO A 309 -13.20 -0.87 -42.32
CA PRO A 309 -13.22 -1.02 -40.87
C PRO A 309 -12.37 -2.21 -40.39
N LEU A 310 -11.59 -1.99 -39.35
CA LEU A 310 -10.91 -2.99 -38.53
C LEU A 310 -11.81 -3.30 -37.34
N ASN A 311 -12.37 -4.52 -37.30
CA ASN A 311 -13.25 -4.96 -36.22
C ASN A 311 -12.47 -5.78 -35.20
N VAL A 312 -12.37 -5.27 -33.97
CA VAL A 312 -11.57 -5.85 -32.89
C VAL A 312 -12.40 -5.83 -31.61
N THR A 313 -12.63 -7.00 -31.01
CA THR A 313 -13.29 -7.15 -29.69
C THR A 313 -14.61 -6.38 -29.52
N GLY A 314 -15.38 -6.21 -30.60
CA GLY A 314 -16.66 -5.48 -30.60
C GLY A 314 -16.55 -3.97 -30.91
N LEU A 315 -15.34 -3.48 -31.15
CA LEU A 315 -15.03 -2.13 -31.61
C LEU A 315 -14.77 -2.15 -33.13
N SER A 316 -15.11 -1.07 -33.81
CA SER A 316 -14.89 -0.88 -35.25
C SER A 316 -14.09 0.39 -35.49
N TRP A 317 -12.86 0.23 -35.96
CA TRP A 317 -11.92 1.31 -36.21
C TRP A 317 -11.74 1.56 -37.69
N ARG A 318 -11.40 2.78 -38.12
CA ARG A 318 -10.93 3.01 -39.49
C ARG A 318 -9.92 4.15 -39.53
N LEU A 319 -9.05 4.12 -40.53
CA LEU A 319 -8.22 5.28 -40.86
C LEU A 319 -9.05 6.31 -41.61
N LYS A 320 -8.84 7.58 -41.26
CA LYS A 320 -9.34 8.75 -41.95
C LYS A 320 -8.14 9.58 -42.40
N ILE A 321 -7.91 9.60 -43.70
CA ILE A 321 -6.66 10.09 -44.28
C ILE A 321 -6.94 11.29 -45.16
N TYR A 322 -6.16 12.36 -45.00
CA TYR A 322 -6.18 13.52 -45.86
C TYR A 322 -4.88 13.56 -46.66
N PRO A 323 -4.88 13.10 -47.93
CA PRO A 323 -3.67 13.01 -48.76
C PRO A 323 -2.95 14.35 -48.93
N ASP A 324 -3.71 15.45 -48.98
CA ASP A 324 -3.19 16.81 -49.05
C ASP A 324 -3.16 17.53 -47.69
N GLY A 325 -3.31 16.80 -46.58
CA GLY A 325 -3.29 17.36 -45.24
C GLY A 325 -4.60 17.99 -44.77
N ASN A 326 -4.70 18.19 -43.45
CA ASN A 326 -5.88 18.73 -42.78
C ASN A 326 -5.55 20.01 -41.98
N GLY A 327 -6.50 20.95 -41.91
CA GLY A 327 -6.35 22.18 -41.14
C GLY A 327 -5.13 23.02 -41.53
N VAL A 328 -4.32 23.41 -40.54
CA VAL A 328 -3.17 24.32 -40.72
C VAL A 328 -2.00 23.72 -41.52
N VAL A 329 -1.96 22.39 -41.69
CA VAL A 329 -0.89 21.68 -42.43
C VAL A 329 -1.29 21.27 -43.85
N ARG A 330 -2.46 21.73 -44.32
CA ARG A 330 -2.93 21.43 -45.68
C ARG A 330 -1.95 21.95 -46.74
N GLY A 331 -1.69 21.14 -47.76
CA GLY A 331 -0.74 21.36 -48.85
C GLY A 331 0.72 21.08 -48.47
N GLN A 332 1.02 20.73 -47.22
CA GLN A 332 2.40 20.51 -46.74
C GLN A 332 2.66 19.07 -46.31
N TYR A 333 1.75 18.48 -45.54
CA TYR A 333 1.95 17.16 -44.93
C TYR A 333 0.71 16.28 -45.07
N LEU A 334 0.93 14.99 -45.30
CA LEU A 334 -0.12 13.97 -45.16
C LEU A 334 -0.64 13.96 -43.72
N SER A 335 -1.97 13.93 -43.54
CA SER A 335 -2.58 13.76 -42.23
C SER A 335 -3.33 12.44 -42.14
N VAL A 336 -3.05 11.65 -41.11
CA VAL A 336 -3.66 10.34 -40.86
C VAL A 336 -4.26 10.38 -39.47
N PHE A 337 -5.55 10.08 -39.37
CA PHE A 337 -6.29 9.96 -38.12
C PHE A 337 -6.83 8.55 -37.97
N LEU A 338 -6.96 8.10 -36.73
CA LEU A 338 -7.71 6.89 -36.39
C LEU A 338 -9.10 7.31 -35.89
N GLU A 339 -10.16 6.68 -36.37
CA GLU A 339 -11.55 6.99 -36.00
C GLU A 339 -12.24 5.75 -35.40
N LEU A 340 -12.92 5.93 -34.27
CA LEU A 340 -13.78 4.90 -33.68
C LEU A 340 -15.19 5.02 -34.27
N THR A 341 -15.59 4.08 -35.11
CA THR A 341 -16.90 4.14 -35.82
C THR A 341 -18.04 3.43 -35.08
N SER A 342 -17.72 2.47 -34.22
CA SER A 342 -18.68 1.74 -33.38
C SER A 342 -17.94 1.15 -32.19
N GLY A 343 -18.56 1.12 -31.02
CA GLY A 343 -17.92 0.56 -29.82
C GLY A 343 -18.78 0.66 -28.57
N LEU A 344 -18.11 0.78 -27.42
CA LEU A 344 -18.75 0.97 -26.12
C LEU A 344 -19.42 2.36 -26.06
N ASN A 345 -20.49 2.49 -25.28
CA ASN A 345 -21.24 3.75 -25.14
C ASN A 345 -20.52 4.80 -24.29
N GLU A 346 -19.45 4.41 -23.58
CA GLU A 346 -18.70 5.30 -22.69
C GLU A 346 -17.31 5.56 -23.28
N ALA A 347 -16.90 6.84 -23.23
CA ALA A 347 -15.56 7.26 -23.57
C ALA A 347 -14.52 6.39 -22.86
N SER A 348 -13.58 5.85 -23.63
CA SER A 348 -12.57 4.94 -23.12
C SER A 348 -11.20 5.28 -23.70
N LYS A 349 -10.14 5.05 -22.92
CA LYS A 349 -8.77 5.28 -23.35
C LYS A 349 -8.24 4.08 -24.12
N TYR A 350 -7.71 4.33 -25.32
CA TYR A 350 -7.13 3.31 -26.19
C TYR A 350 -5.69 3.68 -26.57
N GLU A 351 -4.82 2.68 -26.57
CA GLU A 351 -3.46 2.78 -27.12
C GLU A 351 -3.48 2.31 -28.57
N TYR A 352 -2.85 3.08 -29.46
CA TYR A 352 -2.80 2.76 -30.88
C TYR A 352 -1.49 3.19 -31.52
N ARG A 353 -1.12 2.46 -32.58
CA ARG A 353 0.09 2.69 -33.37
C ARG A 353 -0.28 2.92 -34.83
N ILE A 354 0.26 3.99 -35.42
CA ILE A 354 0.18 4.25 -36.86
C ILE A 354 1.57 4.06 -37.46
N GLU A 355 1.65 3.19 -38.46
CA GLU A 355 2.89 2.84 -39.14
C GLU A 355 2.79 3.10 -40.65
N MET A 356 3.73 3.89 -41.18
CA MET A 356 3.90 4.08 -42.61
C MET A 356 5.04 3.19 -43.10
N VAL A 357 4.68 2.20 -43.93
CA VAL A 357 5.59 1.14 -44.38
C VAL A 357 6.45 1.59 -45.55
N HIS A 358 7.77 1.42 -45.44
CA HIS A 358 8.72 1.68 -46.51
C HIS A 358 8.88 0.46 -47.44
N LEU A 359 8.12 0.44 -48.52
CA LEU A 359 8.00 -0.73 -49.41
C LEU A 359 9.30 -1.15 -50.13
N ALA A 360 10.25 -0.24 -50.34
CA ALA A 360 11.38 -0.49 -51.25
C ALA A 360 12.54 -1.32 -50.66
N SER A 361 12.66 -1.43 -49.33
CA SER A 361 13.82 -2.08 -48.70
C SER A 361 13.51 -3.37 -47.95
N GLY A 362 12.24 -3.69 -47.71
CA GLY A 362 11.84 -4.80 -46.83
C GLY A 362 12.41 -4.71 -45.41
N ASP A 363 12.95 -3.53 -45.05
CA ASP A 363 13.67 -3.25 -43.81
C ASP A 363 12.74 -2.48 -42.89
N PRO A 364 12.20 -3.09 -41.82
CA PRO A 364 11.25 -2.47 -40.91
C PRO A 364 11.80 -1.22 -40.22
N THR A 365 13.13 -1.08 -40.10
CA THR A 365 13.75 0.08 -39.44
C THR A 365 13.56 1.39 -40.19
N LYS A 366 13.14 1.32 -41.47
CA LYS A 366 12.84 2.49 -42.29
C LYS A 366 11.37 2.91 -42.24
N ASN A 367 10.53 2.18 -41.54
CA ASN A 367 9.12 2.54 -41.37
C ASN A 367 9.00 3.74 -40.44
N ILE A 368 8.03 4.63 -40.71
CA ILE A 368 7.73 5.76 -39.84
C ILE A 368 6.63 5.33 -38.89
N VAL A 369 6.96 5.23 -37.60
CA VAL A 369 6.04 4.76 -36.55
C VAL A 369 5.71 5.89 -35.60
N ARG A 370 4.43 5.99 -35.22
CA ARG A 370 3.93 6.85 -34.15
C ARG A 370 3.00 6.06 -33.24
N GLU A 371 3.14 6.26 -31.93
CA GLU A 371 2.32 5.62 -30.90
C GLU A 371 1.61 6.68 -30.08
N PHE A 372 0.37 6.40 -29.73
CA PHE A 372 -0.53 7.34 -29.07
C PHE A 372 -1.39 6.62 -28.03
N ALA A 373 -1.91 7.40 -27.09
CA ALA A 373 -2.89 6.93 -26.12
C ALA A 373 -3.94 8.04 -25.94
N SER A 374 -5.13 7.85 -26.52
CA SER A 374 -6.18 8.86 -26.58
C SER A 374 -7.49 8.30 -26.05
N GLU A 375 -8.35 9.18 -25.55
CA GLU A 375 -9.72 8.85 -25.14
C GLU A 375 -10.64 8.98 -26.36
N PHE A 376 -11.43 7.96 -26.67
CA PHE A 376 -12.35 7.95 -27.80
C PHE A 376 -13.79 7.78 -27.35
N ASP A 377 -14.66 8.66 -27.85
CA ASP A 377 -16.09 8.41 -28.02
C ASP A 377 -16.41 7.89 -29.44
N ILE A 378 -17.59 7.27 -29.62
CA ILE A 378 -18.06 6.82 -30.94
C ILE A 378 -18.20 8.04 -31.87
N GLY A 379 -17.49 7.99 -32.99
CA GLY A 379 -17.42 9.05 -34.00
C GLY A 379 -16.22 9.99 -33.85
N GLU A 380 -15.44 9.87 -32.77
CA GLU A 380 -14.23 10.67 -32.59
C GLU A 380 -13.04 10.14 -33.41
N CYS A 381 -12.13 11.04 -33.73
CA CYS A 381 -10.87 10.72 -34.39
C CYS A 381 -9.70 11.52 -33.84
N TRP A 382 -8.54 10.87 -33.75
CA TRP A 382 -7.29 11.44 -33.23
C TRP A 382 -6.12 11.26 -34.20
#